data_AF-M5X4Y0-F1
#
_entry.id   AF-M5X4Y0-F1
#
_cell.length_a   1.000
_cell.length_b   1.000
_cell.length_c   1.000
_cell.angle_alpha   90.00
_cell.angle_beta   90.00
_cell.angle_gamma   90.00
#
_symmetry.space_group_name_H-M   'P 1'
#
loop_
_entity.id
_entity.type
_entity.pdbx_description
1 polymer ?
#
loop_
_entity_poly.entity_id
_entity_poly.type
_entity_poly.pdbx_seq_one_letter_code
_entity_poly.pdbx_strand_id
1 'polypeptide(L)'
;MGIRTLDNCGHGSFSNNPKLNSVMGHLLHSSILVPYHGWRISHRTHHQNHGHVENDESWHPLSEKVYKTLDKATQMLRFTLPFPMLAYPFYLWSRSPGKSGSHFDPNSDLFVPNQKKFVIRYQLCSS
;
A
#
# COMPACT_ATOMS: atom_id res chain seq x y z
N MET A 1 3.56 17.98 10.72
CA MET A 1 2.16 18.24 10.31
C MET A 1 1.70 17.41 9.09
N GLY A 2 2.44 16.38 8.65
CA GLY A 2 2.13 15.65 7.39
C GLY A 2 1.45 14.28 7.54
N ILE A 3 1.88 13.43 8.48
CA ILE A 3 1.44 12.01 8.56
C ILE A 3 -0.02 11.89 9.03
N ARG A 4 -0.45 12.70 10.00
CA ARG A 4 -1.84 12.68 10.48
C ARG A 4 -2.84 13.13 9.41
N THR A 5 -2.46 14.08 8.55
CA THR A 5 -3.32 14.58 7.47
C THR A 5 -3.46 13.55 6.34
N LEU A 6 -2.38 12.83 6.03
CA LEU A 6 -2.39 11.71 5.08
C LEU A 6 -3.36 10.61 5.52
N ASP A 7 -3.22 10.17 6.77
CA ASP A 7 -4.07 9.12 7.36
C ASP A 7 -5.54 9.56 7.41
N ASN A 8 -5.81 10.78 7.89
CA ASN A 8 -7.16 11.34 7.95
C ASN A 8 -7.83 11.44 6.57
N CYS A 9 -7.09 11.80 5.52
CA CYS A 9 -7.62 11.81 4.14
C CYS A 9 -7.87 10.40 3.61
N GLY A 10 -7.04 9.42 3.98
CA GLY A 10 -7.23 8.01 3.66
C GLY A 10 -8.48 7.41 4.30
N HIS A 11 -8.71 7.74 5.58
CA HIS A 11 -9.82 7.27 6.39
C HIS A 11 -11.10 8.07 6.14
N GLY A 12 -10.99 9.25 5.50
CA GLY A 12 -12.12 10.12 5.20
C GLY A 12 -12.58 11.00 6.37
N SER A 13 -11.77 11.13 7.42
CA SER A 13 -12.03 11.95 8.60
C SER A 13 -11.53 13.39 8.48
N PHE A 14 -10.86 13.75 7.38
CA PHE A 14 -10.35 15.10 7.15
C PHE A 14 -11.46 16.15 6.91
N SER A 15 -12.55 15.77 6.25
CA SER A 15 -13.70 16.65 5.96
C SER A 15 -14.98 15.83 5.78
N ASN A 16 -16.14 16.46 6.00
CA ASN A 16 -17.45 15.88 5.67
C ASN A 16 -17.69 15.75 4.15
N ASN A 17 -16.83 16.31 3.30
CA ASN A 17 -16.92 16.17 1.85
C ASN A 17 -15.97 15.06 1.32
N PRO A 18 -16.49 13.92 0.84
CA PRO A 18 -15.67 12.81 0.34
C PRO A 18 -14.79 13.16 -0.87
N LYS A 19 -15.24 14.12 -1.71
CA LYS A 19 -14.46 14.57 -2.87
C LYS A 19 -13.22 15.35 -2.42
N LEU A 20 -13.38 16.21 -1.40
CA LEU A 20 -12.27 16.97 -0.84
C LEU A 20 -11.22 16.06 -0.21
N ASN A 21 -11.66 15.05 0.56
CA ASN A 21 -10.76 14.05 1.15
C ASN A 21 -9.97 13.29 0.07
N SER A 22 -10.61 12.98 -1.06
CA SER A 22 -9.95 12.30 -2.17
C SER A 22 -8.91 13.20 -2.85
N VAL A 23 -9.24 14.47 -3.12
CA VAL A 23 -8.29 15.42 -3.75
C VAL A 23 -7.08 15.67 -2.85
N MET A 24 -7.32 15.99 -1.57
CA MET A 24 -6.25 16.25 -0.60
C MET A 24 -5.43 14.98 -0.34
N GLY A 25 -6.10 13.82 -0.26
CA GLY A 25 -5.46 12.52 -0.17
C GLY A 25 -4.47 12.27 -1.31
N HIS A 26 -4.88 12.54 -2.55
CA HIS A 26 -3.97 12.41 -3.70
C HIS A 26 -2.80 13.38 -3.62
N LEU A 27 -3.05 14.67 -3.45
CA LEU A 27 -1.97 15.67 -3.45
C LEU A 27 -0.91 15.34 -2.40
N LEU A 28 -1.35 14.97 -1.20
CA LEU A 28 -0.45 14.62 -0.11
C LEU A 28 0.29 13.30 -0.38
N HIS A 29 -0.39 12.24 -0.84
CA HIS A 29 0.27 10.95 -1.09
C HIS A 29 1.18 10.98 -2.32
N SER A 30 0.82 11.72 -3.38
CA SER A 30 1.68 11.89 -4.55
C SER A 30 2.99 12.60 -4.20
N SER A 31 2.98 13.55 -3.25
CA SER A 31 4.20 14.23 -2.79
C SER A 31 5.22 13.31 -2.10
N ILE A 32 4.78 12.13 -1.65
CA ILE A 32 5.62 11.08 -1.06
C ILE A 32 5.68 9.82 -1.95
N LEU A 33 5.27 9.93 -3.22
CA LEU A 33 5.27 8.84 -4.21
C LEU A 33 4.44 7.61 -3.79
N VAL A 34 3.39 7.81 -2.98
CA VAL A 34 2.46 6.75 -2.58
C VAL A 34 1.20 6.82 -3.44
N PRO A 35 0.75 5.72 -4.06
CA PRO A 35 -0.48 5.74 -4.85
C PRO A 35 -1.68 5.80 -3.91
N TYR A 36 -2.31 6.98 -3.76
CA TYR A 36 -3.38 7.20 -2.78
C TYR A 36 -4.49 6.14 -2.83
N HIS A 37 -5.02 5.85 -4.02
CA HIS A 37 -6.11 4.88 -4.17
C HIS A 37 -5.67 3.44 -3.89
N GLY A 38 -4.51 3.04 -4.41
CA GLY A 38 -3.95 1.71 -4.15
C GLY A 38 -3.68 1.50 -2.67
N TRP A 39 -3.03 2.47 -2.03
CA TRP A 39 -2.76 2.48 -0.60
C TRP A 39 -4.05 2.50 0.24
N ARG A 40 -5.01 3.37 -0.08
CA ARG A 40 -6.27 3.47 0.69
C ARG A 40 -7.05 2.15 0.67
N ILE A 41 -7.11 1.48 -0.47
CA ILE A 41 -7.82 0.21 -0.61
C ILE A 41 -7.07 -0.90 0.14
N SER A 42 -5.76 -1.05 -0.05
CA SER A 42 -4.98 -2.07 0.66
C SER A 42 -4.93 -1.83 2.17
N HIS A 43 -4.87 -0.57 2.60
CA HIS A 43 -4.92 -0.18 4.00
C HIS A 43 -6.26 -0.54 4.64
N ARG A 44 -7.38 -0.38 3.92
CA ARG A 44 -8.69 -0.86 4.38
C ARG A 44 -8.71 -2.39 4.51
N THR A 45 -8.16 -3.11 3.53
CA THR A 45 -8.06 -4.57 3.58
C THR A 45 -7.20 -5.03 4.77
N HIS A 46 -6.09 -4.35 5.03
CA HIS A 46 -5.26 -4.57 6.22
C HIS A 46 -6.06 -4.44 7.52
N HIS A 47 -6.80 -3.35 7.71
CA HIS A 47 -7.62 -3.16 8.91
C HIS A 47 -8.72 -4.21 9.04
N GLN A 48 -9.28 -4.70 7.92
CA GLN A 48 -10.29 -5.76 7.92
C GLN A 48 -9.70 -7.14 8.25
N ASN A 49 -8.44 -7.38 7.90
CA ASN A 49 -7.76 -8.67 8.05
C ASN A 49 -6.65 -8.64 9.13
N HIS A 50 -6.64 -7.62 9.98
CA HIS A 50 -5.56 -7.41 10.95
C HIS A 50 -5.36 -8.64 11.84
N GLY A 51 -4.15 -9.19 11.85
CA GLY A 51 -3.81 -10.41 12.59
C GLY A 51 -4.06 -11.73 11.84
N HIS A 52 -4.57 -11.70 10.61
CA HIS A 52 -4.73 -12.87 9.76
C HIS A 52 -3.51 -13.06 8.85
N VAL A 53 -2.60 -13.97 9.20
CA VAL A 53 -1.31 -14.18 8.51
C VAL A 53 -1.43 -14.33 6.99
N GLU A 54 -2.47 -15.02 6.50
CA GLU A 54 -2.64 -15.26 5.06
C GLU A 54 -3.34 -14.12 4.31
N ASN A 55 -4.19 -13.34 4.98
CA ASN A 55 -5.13 -12.40 4.34
C ASN A 55 -4.77 -10.94 4.64
N ASP A 56 -3.89 -10.71 5.61
CA ASP A 56 -3.32 -9.41 5.86
C ASP A 56 -2.31 -9.06 4.75
N GLU A 57 -2.42 -7.83 4.28
CA GLU A 57 -1.52 -7.25 3.28
C GLU A 57 -0.26 -6.65 3.93
N SER A 58 -0.22 -6.56 5.26
CA SER A 58 0.84 -5.90 5.99
C SER A 58 2.15 -6.66 6.05
N TRP A 59 3.15 -5.98 6.61
CA TRP A 59 4.42 -6.58 6.94
C TRP A 59 4.28 -7.49 8.16
N HIS A 60 4.26 -8.79 7.93
CA HIS A 60 4.25 -9.80 8.98
C HIS A 60 5.54 -10.64 8.96
N PRO A 61 5.90 -11.30 10.09
CA PRO A 61 6.96 -12.28 10.10
C PRO A 61 6.72 -13.34 9.02
N LEU A 62 7.75 -13.63 8.24
CA LEU A 62 7.69 -14.68 7.23
C LEU A 62 7.77 -16.05 7.88
N SER A 63 7.12 -17.03 7.27
CA SER A 63 7.41 -18.43 7.58
C SER A 63 8.87 -18.74 7.24
N GLU A 64 9.47 -19.66 8.00
CA GLU A 64 10.87 -20.06 7.82
C GLU A 64 11.14 -20.56 6.39
N LYS A 65 10.16 -21.27 5.80
CA LYS A 65 10.24 -21.75 4.42
C LYS A 65 10.41 -20.60 3.42
N VAL A 66 9.59 -19.55 3.52
CA VAL A 66 9.68 -18.39 2.63
C VAL A 66 10.97 -17.62 2.88
N TYR A 67 11.34 -17.40 4.14
CA TYR A 67 12.60 -16.71 4.49
C TYR A 67 13.82 -17.36 3.84
N LYS A 68 13.92 -18.70 3.90
CA LYS A 68 15.04 -19.46 3.31
C LYS A 68 15.10 -19.37 1.78
N THR A 69 14.00 -19.06 1.11
CA THR A 69 13.96 -18.88 -0.35
C THR A 69 14.29 -17.46 -0.82
N LEU A 70 14.36 -16.49 0.09
CA LEU A 70 14.69 -15.10 -0.26
C LEU A 70 16.16 -14.93 -0.60
N ASP A 71 16.45 -14.07 -1.57
CA ASP A 71 17.80 -13.62 -1.82
C ASP A 71 18.34 -12.73 -0.67
N LYS A 72 19.68 -12.63 -0.57
CA LYS A 72 20.33 -11.88 0.51
C LYS A 72 20.01 -10.38 0.50
N ALA A 73 19.76 -9.79 -0.66
CA ALA A 73 19.42 -8.37 -0.75
C ALA A 73 18.02 -8.11 -0.18
N THR A 74 17.05 -8.97 -0.51
CA THR A 74 15.71 -8.91 0.08
C THR A 74 15.76 -9.11 1.59
N GLN A 75 16.53 -10.08 2.10
CA GLN A 75 16.69 -10.29 3.56
C GLN A 75 17.30 -9.07 4.25
N MET A 76 18.34 -8.48 3.66
CA MET A 76 19.00 -7.29 4.19
C MET A 76 18.07 -6.07 4.20
N LEU A 77 17.35 -5.84 3.10
CA LEU A 77 16.35 -4.78 2.99
C LEU A 77 15.24 -4.94 4.04
N ARG A 78 14.87 -6.18 4.36
CA ARG A 78 13.79 -6.50 5.30
C ARG A 78 14.19 -6.49 6.77
N PHE A 79 15.39 -6.92 7.11
CA PHE A 79 15.73 -7.28 8.49
C PHE A 79 17.00 -6.61 9.03
N THR A 80 17.71 -5.80 8.23
CA THR A 80 18.96 -5.15 8.64
C THR A 80 18.81 -3.65 8.68
N LEU A 81 18.88 -3.03 9.86
CA LEU A 81 18.86 -1.57 9.97
C LEU A 81 20.04 -0.95 9.21
N PRO A 82 19.84 0.19 8.52
CA PRO A 82 18.63 1.03 8.45
C PRO A 82 17.67 0.68 7.30
N PHE A 83 17.95 -0.36 6.52
CA PHE A 83 17.32 -0.63 5.23
C PHE A 83 15.79 -0.89 5.25
N PRO A 84 15.17 -1.42 6.33
CA PRO A 84 13.72 -1.54 6.41
C PRO A 84 12.97 -0.22 6.21
N MET A 85 13.58 0.92 6.53
CA MET A 85 12.99 2.24 6.27
C MET A 85 12.87 2.53 4.76
N LEU A 86 13.72 1.94 3.93
CA LEU A 86 13.66 2.02 2.47
C LEU A 86 12.77 0.94 1.86
N ALA A 87 12.33 -0.05 2.63
CA ALA A 87 11.54 -1.17 2.11
C ALA A 87 10.12 -0.76 1.71
N TYR A 88 9.58 0.35 2.26
CA TYR A 88 8.22 0.79 2.01
C TYR A 88 7.95 1.15 0.53
N PRO A 89 8.79 1.94 -0.16
CA PRO A 89 8.70 2.11 -1.62
C PRO A 89 8.70 0.79 -2.41
N PHE A 90 9.58 -0.16 -2.06
CA PHE A 90 9.65 -1.46 -2.73
C PHE A 90 8.40 -2.31 -2.47
N TYR A 91 7.85 -2.24 -1.26
CA TYR A 91 6.60 -2.89 -0.90
C TYR A 91 5.41 -2.36 -1.73
N LEU A 92 5.36 -1.05 -2.01
CA LEU A 92 4.30 -0.50 -2.87
C LEU A 92 4.40 -1.05 -4.30
N TRP A 93 5.63 -1.25 -4.79
CA TRP A 93 5.87 -1.72 -6.14
C TRP A 93 5.63 -3.22 -6.31
N SER A 94 6.08 -4.04 -5.37
CA SER A 94 6.19 -5.50 -5.53
C SER A 94 5.50 -6.31 -4.43
N ARG A 95 4.83 -5.66 -3.47
CA ARG A 95 4.18 -6.26 -2.29
C ARG A 95 5.13 -7.11 -1.44
N SER A 96 4.58 -7.73 -0.40
CA SER A 96 5.33 -8.65 0.46
C SER A 96 5.67 -9.97 -0.28
N PRO A 97 6.83 -10.58 -0.03
CA PRO A 97 7.17 -11.90 -0.55
C PRO A 97 6.06 -12.93 -0.34
N GLY A 98 5.71 -13.66 -1.40
CA GLY A 98 4.58 -14.59 -1.41
C GLY A 98 3.27 -13.99 -1.94
N LYS A 99 3.23 -12.69 -2.22
CA LYS A 99 2.13 -11.99 -2.91
C LYS A 99 2.61 -11.48 -4.27
N SER A 100 1.71 -11.40 -5.25
CA SER A 100 1.99 -10.89 -6.60
C SER A 100 1.40 -9.49 -6.80
N GLY A 101 1.80 -8.80 -7.87
CA GLY A 101 1.17 -7.54 -8.25
C GLY A 101 1.69 -6.32 -7.49
N SER A 102 1.03 -5.19 -7.73
CA SER A 102 1.50 -3.86 -7.33
C SER A 102 0.37 -2.99 -6.81
N HIS A 103 0.68 -2.01 -5.97
CA HIS A 103 -0.27 -0.96 -5.58
C HIS A 103 -0.53 0.04 -6.72
N PHE A 104 0.33 0.05 -7.74
CA PHE A 104 0.20 0.89 -8.94
C PHE A 104 -0.53 0.21 -10.09
N ASP A 105 -0.69 -1.12 -10.05
CA ASP A 105 -1.32 -1.89 -11.12
C ASP A 105 -2.79 -2.16 -10.79
N PRO A 106 -3.76 -1.58 -11.53
CA PRO A 106 -5.18 -1.85 -11.33
C PRO A 106 -5.57 -3.32 -11.55
N ASN A 107 -4.76 -4.10 -12.26
CA ASN A 107 -5.02 -5.51 -12.49
C ASN A 107 -4.44 -6.44 -11.42
N SER A 108 -3.69 -5.89 -10.47
CA SER A 108 -3.17 -6.60 -9.29
C SER A 108 -4.28 -7.36 -8.57
N ASP A 109 -3.95 -8.55 -8.08
CA ASP A 109 -4.80 -9.39 -7.22
C ASP A 109 -5.17 -8.72 -5.89
N LEU A 110 -4.52 -7.60 -5.58
CA LEU A 110 -4.85 -6.70 -4.48
C LEU A 110 -6.27 -6.09 -4.59
N PHE A 111 -6.83 -5.97 -5.80
CA PHE A 111 -8.08 -5.25 -6.04
C PHE A 111 -9.19 -6.15 -6.57
N VAL A 112 -10.35 -6.14 -5.90
CA VAL A 112 -11.54 -6.78 -6.46
C VAL A 112 -12.01 -6.04 -7.72
N PRO A 113 -12.72 -6.69 -8.68
CA PRO A 113 -13.09 -6.07 -9.96
C PRO A 113 -13.79 -4.70 -9.84
N ASN A 114 -14.63 -4.50 -8.82
CA ASN A 114 -15.31 -3.23 -8.58
C ASN A 114 -14.36 -2.12 -8.08
N GLN A 115 -13.22 -2.48 -7.48
CA GLN A 115 -12.23 -1.53 -6.98
C GLN A 115 -11.25 -1.06 -8.07
N LYS A 116 -11.01 -1.89 -9.10
CA LYS A 116 -10.12 -1.56 -10.23
C LYS A 116 -10.48 -0.23 -10.89
N LYS A 117 -11.76 0.08 -11.00
CA LYS A 117 -12.28 1.33 -11.60
C LYS A 117 -11.79 2.59 -10.87
N PHE A 118 -11.56 2.51 -9.55
CA PHE A 118 -11.02 3.63 -8.76
C PHE A 118 -9.50 3.78 -8.93
N VAL A 119 -8.79 2.72 -9.29
CA VAL A 119 -7.36 2.80 -9.60
C VAL A 119 -7.17 3.34 -11.03
N ILE A 120 -7.90 2.80 -12.01
CA ILE A 120 -7.82 3.17 -13.44
C ILE A 120 -8.23 4.62 -13.70
N ARG A 121 -9.39 5.04 -13.17
CA ARG A 121 -9.97 6.37 -13.47
C ARG A 121 -9.04 7.53 -13.09
N TYR A 122 -8.13 7.32 -12.14
CA TYR A 122 -7.28 8.38 -11.61
C TYR A 122 -5.85 8.34 -12.14
N GLN A 123 -5.35 7.16 -12.56
CA GLN A 123 -4.09 7.02 -13.29
C GLN A 123 -4.14 7.75 -14.65
N LEU A 124 -5.29 7.70 -15.32
CA LEU A 124 -5.58 8.43 -16.57
C LEU A 124 -5.77 9.94 -16.39
N CYS A 125 -6.14 10.42 -15.21
CA CYS A 125 -6.26 11.87 -14.91
C CYS A 125 -4.96 12.49 -14.37
N SER A 126 -3.94 11.68 -14.13
CA SER A 126 -2.62 12.11 -13.62
C SER A 126 -1.50 11.96 -14.68
N SER A 127 -1.88 11.66 -15.93
CA SER A 127 -1.00 11.57 -17.10
C SER A 127 -1.17 12.78 -18.01
#